data_AF-A0A1F1CK01-F1
#
_entry.id   AF-A0A1F1CK01-F1
#
_cell.length_a   1.000
_cell.length_b   1.000
_cell.length_c   1.000
_cell.angle_alpha   90.00
_cell.angle_beta   90.00
_cell.angle_gamma   90.00
#
_symmetry.space_group_name_H-M   'P 1'
#
loop_
_entity.id
_entity.type
_entity.pdbx_description
1 polymer ?
#
loop_
_entity_poly.entity_id
_entity_poly.type
_entity_poly.pdbx_seq_one_letter_code
_entity_poly.pdbx_strand_id
1 'polypeptide(L)'
;MKNIKRILLAFVAVFAAVLLVACGAKSDNGTYVYKPSKTELKKILEEQGLSGSQLESIGNVINFEVSIKIKDSKGTLSIAGEVAGQKNERSYDVKINQKEKTISSNDGSGEKITYKVDGDYLTCDLSKLSNSNQGDLMILKNAKLKRTK
;
A
#
# COMPACT_ATOMS: atom_id res chain seq x y z
N MET A 1 -56.57 -4.38 26.28
CA MET A 1 -55.11 -4.25 26.57
C MET A 1 -54.55 -5.58 27.05
N LYS A 2 -54.02 -6.45 26.17
CA LYS A 2 -53.32 -7.68 26.63
C LYS A 2 -52.39 -8.41 25.65
N ASN A 3 -52.15 -7.88 24.44
CA ASN A 3 -51.42 -8.64 23.41
C ASN A 3 -50.15 -7.97 22.84
N ILE A 4 -49.80 -6.75 23.27
CA ILE A 4 -48.62 -6.01 22.73
C ILE A 4 -47.31 -6.43 23.40
N LYS A 5 -47.36 -7.00 24.62
CA LYS A 5 -46.15 -7.29 25.42
C LYS A 5 -45.34 -8.50 24.95
N ARG A 6 -45.86 -9.33 24.04
CA ARG A 6 -45.17 -10.56 23.57
C ARG A 6 -44.31 -10.36 22.33
N ILE A 7 -44.57 -9.31 21.54
CA ILE A 7 -43.79 -8.99 20.33
C ILE A 7 -42.48 -8.27 20.70
N LEU A 8 -42.48 -7.49 21.79
CA LEU A 8 -41.28 -6.77 22.25
C LEU A 8 -40.22 -7.69 22.88
N LEU A 9 -40.61 -8.87 23.38
CA LEU A 9 -39.66 -9.83 23.97
C LEU A 9 -38.98 -10.71 22.92
N ALA A 10 -39.56 -10.87 21.73
CA ALA A 10 -39.00 -11.68 20.65
C ALA A 10 -37.92 -10.93 19.84
N PHE A 11 -37.92 -9.59 19.86
CA PHE A 11 -36.91 -8.78 19.17
C PHE A 11 -35.61 -8.60 19.97
N VAL A 12 -35.60 -8.89 21.27
CA VAL A 12 -34.40 -8.75 22.12
C VAL A 12 -33.52 -10.01 22.10
N ALA A 13 -34.04 -11.15 21.61
CA ALA A 13 -33.30 -12.42 21.59
C ALA A 13 -32.52 -12.72 20.29
N VAL A 14 -32.66 -11.91 19.24
CA VAL A 14 -31.93 -12.11 17.95
C VAL A 14 -30.71 -11.18 17.81
N PHE A 15 -30.53 -10.22 18.72
CA PHE A 15 -29.38 -9.30 18.72
C PHE A 15 -28.22 -9.72 19.63
N ALA A 16 -28.12 -11.01 19.97
CA ALA A 16 -27.01 -11.55 20.76
C ALA A 16 -26.04 -12.45 19.96
N ALA A 17 -26.29 -12.70 18.67
CA ALA A 17 -25.48 -13.60 17.83
C ALA A 17 -24.88 -12.95 16.58
N VAL A 18 -24.83 -11.62 16.52
CA VAL A 18 -23.78 -10.91 15.78
C VAL A 18 -22.98 -10.15 16.82
N LEU A 19 -22.38 -10.90 17.74
CA LEU A 19 -21.11 -10.48 18.32
C LEU A 19 -20.20 -10.29 17.12
N LEU A 20 -20.15 -9.03 16.68
CA LEU A 20 -19.05 -8.45 15.97
C LEU A 20 -17.78 -9.11 16.49
N VAL A 21 -17.27 -10.06 15.72
CA VAL A 21 -15.84 -10.30 15.64
C VAL A 21 -15.28 -9.06 14.93
N ALA A 22 -15.45 -7.89 15.56
CA ALA A 22 -14.44 -6.86 15.56
C ALA A 22 -13.33 -7.39 16.49
N CYS A 23 -12.71 -8.49 16.07
CA CYS A 23 -11.33 -8.76 16.39
C CYS A 23 -10.63 -7.48 15.95
N GLY A 24 -10.25 -6.64 16.92
CA GLY A 24 -9.90 -5.24 16.71
C GLY A 24 -9.01 -5.16 15.50
N ALA A 25 -9.56 -4.71 14.36
CA ALA A 25 -8.83 -4.68 13.11
C ALA A 25 -7.70 -3.72 13.39
N LYS A 26 -6.51 -4.27 13.65
CA LYS A 26 -5.32 -3.48 13.89
C LYS A 26 -5.19 -2.63 12.65
N SER A 27 -5.43 -1.34 12.82
CA SER A 27 -5.46 -0.44 11.68
C SER A 27 -4.13 -0.57 10.94
N ASP A 28 -4.20 -0.51 9.62
CA ASP A 28 -3.02 -0.50 8.78
C ASP A 28 -2.26 0.82 8.92
N ASN A 29 -2.76 1.77 9.72
CA ASN A 29 -2.13 3.06 10.00
C ASN A 29 -0.65 2.90 10.34
N GLY A 30 0.18 3.70 9.69
CA GLY A 30 1.63 3.66 9.83
C GLY A 30 2.32 4.16 8.57
N THR A 31 3.63 4.32 8.66
CA THR A 31 4.49 4.64 7.51
C THR A 31 5.31 3.42 7.18
N TYR A 32 5.14 2.88 5.98
CA TYR A 32 5.87 1.73 5.49
C TYR A 32 6.92 2.20 4.50
N VAL A 33 8.16 1.76 4.68
CA VAL A 33 9.30 2.24 3.90
C VAL A 33 10.03 1.06 3.28
N TYR A 34 10.40 1.19 2.02
CA TYR A 34 11.27 0.27 1.30
C TYR A 34 12.47 1.03 0.74
N LYS A 35 13.65 0.49 1.02
CA LYS A 35 14.95 0.96 0.52
C LYS A 35 15.60 -0.21 -0.21
N PRO A 36 15.44 -0.32 -1.54
CA PRO A 36 16.10 -1.38 -2.29
C PRO A 36 17.62 -1.31 -2.07
N SER A 37 18.25 -2.48 -1.92
CA SER A 37 19.71 -2.57 -2.06
C SER A 37 20.13 -2.19 -3.49
N LYS A 38 21.40 -1.86 -3.69
CA LYS A 38 21.94 -1.57 -5.03
C LYS A 38 21.71 -2.74 -6.00
N THR A 39 21.84 -3.97 -5.52
CA THR A 39 21.60 -5.18 -6.33
C THR A 39 20.13 -5.33 -6.73
N GLU A 40 19.19 -5.08 -5.81
CA GLU A 40 17.76 -5.09 -6.12
C GLU A 40 17.39 -3.97 -7.09
N LEU A 41 17.93 -2.76 -6.88
CA LEU A 41 17.70 -1.63 -7.76
C LEU A 41 18.21 -1.92 -9.18
N LYS A 42 19.41 -2.49 -9.32
CA LYS A 42 19.95 -2.89 -10.64
C LYS A 42 19.00 -3.82 -11.37
N LYS A 43 18.50 -4.88 -10.71
CA LYS A 43 17.54 -5.81 -11.32
C LYS A 43 16.26 -5.12 -11.76
N ILE A 44 15.73 -4.21 -10.96
CA ILE A 44 14.52 -3.46 -11.31
C ILE A 44 14.78 -2.58 -12.54
N LEU A 45 15.92 -1.92 -12.61
CA LEU A 45 16.31 -1.11 -13.77
C LEU A 45 16.54 -1.96 -15.03
N GLU A 46 17.13 -3.15 -14.90
CA GLU A 46 17.24 -4.14 -15.99
C GLU A 46 15.88 -4.57 -16.51
N GLU A 47 14.94 -4.86 -15.61
CA GLU A 47 13.55 -5.20 -15.96
C GLU A 47 12.80 -4.02 -16.61
N GLN A 48 13.25 -2.78 -16.39
CA GLN A 48 12.77 -1.58 -17.09
C GLN A 48 13.50 -1.32 -18.42
N GLY A 49 14.39 -2.22 -18.84
CA GLY A 49 15.09 -2.16 -20.12
C GLY A 49 16.41 -1.39 -20.11
N LEU A 50 16.90 -0.95 -18.94
CA LEU A 50 18.23 -0.35 -18.83
C LEU A 50 19.30 -1.44 -18.79
N SER A 51 20.37 -1.27 -19.56
CA SER A 51 21.45 -2.28 -19.60
C SER A 51 22.82 -1.64 -19.85
N GLY A 52 23.87 -2.44 -19.69
CA GLY A 52 25.24 -2.05 -20.01
C GLY A 52 25.81 -0.93 -19.12
N SER A 53 26.63 -0.07 -19.71
CA SER A 53 27.37 0.99 -19.00
C SER A 53 26.47 2.02 -18.31
N GLN A 54 25.26 2.24 -18.83
CA GLN A 54 24.26 3.11 -18.20
C GLN A 54 23.87 2.54 -16.85
N LEU A 55 23.35 1.31 -16.79
CA LEU A 55 22.95 0.64 -15.56
C LEU A 55 24.05 0.65 -14.48
N GLU A 56 25.30 0.37 -14.86
CA GLU A 56 26.42 0.38 -13.92
C GLU A 56 26.71 1.77 -13.36
N SER A 57 26.56 2.81 -14.18
CA SER A 57 26.80 4.19 -13.78
C SER A 57 25.72 4.71 -12.83
N ILE A 58 24.45 4.43 -13.11
CA ILE A 58 23.31 4.90 -12.29
C ILE A 58 23.03 3.99 -11.08
N GLY A 59 23.10 2.67 -11.23
CA GLY A 59 22.82 1.74 -10.12
C GLY A 59 23.77 1.87 -8.93
N ASN A 60 24.98 2.39 -9.13
CA ASN A 60 25.95 2.58 -8.05
C ASN A 60 25.84 3.91 -7.30
N VAL A 61 25.27 4.93 -7.94
CA VAL A 61 25.20 6.32 -7.41
C VAL A 61 23.79 6.73 -7.00
N ILE A 62 22.78 5.90 -7.31
CA ILE A 62 21.40 6.18 -6.96
C ILE A 62 20.99 5.44 -5.69
N ASN A 63 20.45 6.19 -4.73
CA ASN A 63 19.65 5.64 -3.65
C ASN A 63 18.17 5.90 -3.97
N PHE A 64 17.31 4.90 -3.77
CA PHE A 64 15.87 5.06 -3.84
C PHE A 64 15.24 4.73 -2.49
N GLU A 65 14.17 5.44 -2.17
CA GLU A 65 13.28 5.16 -1.06
C GLU A 65 11.85 5.29 -1.57
N VAL A 66 11.03 4.27 -1.32
CA VAL A 66 9.59 4.34 -1.53
C VAL A 66 8.92 4.23 -0.18
N SER A 67 7.99 5.12 0.10
CA SER A 67 7.18 5.03 1.31
C SER A 67 5.69 5.14 1.03
N ILE A 68 4.90 4.41 1.82
CA ILE A 68 3.44 4.49 1.83
C ILE A 68 3.04 4.82 3.25
N LYS A 69 2.45 5.99 3.44
CA LYS A 69 1.84 6.39 4.72
C LYS A 69 0.35 6.10 4.64
N ILE A 70 -0.18 5.39 5.63
CA ILE A 70 -1.61 5.13 5.79
C ILE A 70 -2.09 5.82 7.06
N LYS A 71 -3.17 6.59 6.93
CA LYS A 71 -3.92 7.17 8.04
C LYS A 71 -5.41 7.12 7.72
N ASP A 72 -6.08 6.13 8.30
CA ASP A 72 -7.50 5.85 8.14
C ASP A 72 -7.84 5.63 6.65
N SER A 73 -8.65 6.51 6.06
CA SER A 73 -9.01 6.44 4.64
C SER A 73 -8.09 7.23 3.71
N LYS A 74 -7.01 7.82 4.24
CA LYS A 74 -6.07 8.64 3.48
C LYS A 74 -4.68 8.03 3.51
N GLY A 75 -3.89 8.31 2.48
CA GLY A 75 -2.50 7.96 2.47
C GLY A 75 -1.67 8.86 1.57
N THR A 76 -0.37 8.66 1.64
CA THR A 76 0.61 9.32 0.77
C THR A 76 1.58 8.28 0.26
N LEU A 77 1.77 8.22 -1.06
CA LEU A 77 2.83 7.47 -1.72
C LEU A 77 3.96 8.45 -2.03
N SER A 78 5.15 8.20 -1.49
CA SER A 78 6.33 9.04 -1.72
C SER A 78 7.43 8.22 -2.36
N ILE A 79 8.09 8.81 -3.35
CA ILE A 79 9.25 8.26 -4.03
C ILE A 79 10.36 9.30 -3.91
N ALA A 80 11.43 8.94 -3.21
CA ALA A 80 12.63 9.73 -3.07
C ALA A 80 13.77 9.04 -3.82
N GLY A 81 14.54 9.83 -4.56
CA GLY A 81 15.76 9.44 -5.24
C GLY A 81 16.89 10.38 -4.87
N GLU A 82 18.09 9.86 -4.66
CA GLU A 82 19.30 10.65 -4.49
C GLU A 82 20.33 10.20 -5.53
N VAL A 83 20.84 11.15 -6.32
CA VAL A 83 21.86 10.90 -7.34
C VAL A 83 23.02 11.84 -7.09
N ALA A 84 24.20 11.30 -6.79
CA ALA A 84 25.41 12.11 -6.53
C ALA A 84 25.17 13.25 -5.50
N GLY A 85 24.41 12.97 -4.44
CA GLY A 85 24.08 13.95 -3.39
C GLY A 85 22.91 14.90 -3.71
N GLN A 86 22.39 14.89 -4.94
CA GLN A 86 21.21 15.65 -5.33
C GLN A 86 19.95 14.84 -5.04
N LYS A 87 19.12 15.33 -4.12
CA LYS A 87 17.88 14.66 -3.70
C LYS A 87 16.69 15.20 -4.48
N ASN A 88 15.84 14.29 -4.95
CA ASN A 88 14.55 14.59 -5.54
C ASN A 88 13.49 13.73 -4.88
N GLU A 89 12.39 14.33 -4.45
CA GLU A 89 11.26 13.62 -3.86
C GLU A 89 9.98 14.02 -4.57
N ARG A 90 9.11 13.03 -4.82
CA ARG A 90 7.74 13.24 -5.27
C ARG A 90 6.79 12.52 -4.34
N SER A 91 5.73 13.19 -3.96
CA SER A 91 4.71 12.66 -3.05
C SER A 91 3.32 12.84 -3.67
N TYR A 92 2.49 11.82 -3.54
CA TYR A 92 1.16 11.74 -4.11
C TYR A 92 0.15 11.38 -3.03
N ASP A 93 -0.88 12.20 -2.86
CA ASP A 93 -2.01 11.86 -2.01
C ASP A 93 -2.84 10.74 -2.66
N VAL A 94 -3.23 9.78 -1.85
CA VAL A 94 -4.01 8.60 -2.27
C VAL A 94 -5.16 8.34 -1.30
N LYS A 95 -6.20 7.69 -1.81
CA LYS A 95 -7.29 7.15 -0.99
C LYS A 95 -6.96 5.72 -0.59
N ILE A 96 -7.23 5.40 0.68
CA ILE A 96 -7.02 4.07 1.25
C ILE A 96 -8.37 3.47 1.65
N ASN A 97 -8.63 2.25 1.20
CA ASN A 97 -9.69 1.42 1.76
C ASN A 97 -9.05 0.29 2.56
N GLN A 98 -8.99 0.42 3.89
CA GLN A 98 -8.39 -0.60 4.78
C GLN A 98 -9.22 -1.89 4.87
N LYS A 99 -10.51 -1.83 4.55
CA LYS A 99 -11.40 -3.01 4.55
C LYS A 99 -11.18 -3.85 3.29
N GLU A 100 -11.10 -3.20 2.13
CA GLU A 100 -10.84 -3.86 0.83
C GLU A 100 -9.35 -4.03 0.53
N LYS A 101 -8.48 -3.44 1.35
CA LYS A 101 -7.03 -3.37 1.17
C LYS A 101 -6.65 -2.83 -0.22
N THR A 102 -7.21 -1.67 -0.57
CA THR A 102 -6.91 -0.99 -1.84
C THR A 102 -6.39 0.42 -1.66
N ILE A 103 -5.53 0.83 -2.59
CA ILE A 103 -5.02 2.19 -2.78
C ILE A 103 -5.54 2.68 -4.13
N SER A 104 -6.13 3.86 -4.17
CA SER A 104 -6.55 4.53 -5.40
C SER A 104 -6.01 5.95 -5.46
N SER A 105 -6.09 6.57 -6.63
CA SER A 105 -5.84 8.01 -6.76
C SER A 105 -6.75 8.82 -5.81
N ASN A 106 -6.33 10.06 -5.53
CA ASN A 106 -7.06 10.95 -4.62
C ASN A 106 -8.48 11.30 -5.13
N ASP A 107 -8.66 11.43 -6.44
CA ASP A 107 -9.99 11.62 -7.05
C ASP A 107 -10.81 10.31 -7.09
N GLY A 108 -10.14 9.14 -6.97
CA GLY A 108 -10.75 7.82 -7.01
C GLY A 108 -10.93 7.26 -8.43
N SER A 109 -10.36 7.92 -9.43
CA SER A 109 -10.34 7.46 -10.82
C SER A 109 -9.26 6.38 -11.05
N GLY A 110 -9.32 5.71 -12.19
CA GLY A 110 -8.31 4.75 -12.61
C GLY A 110 -8.32 3.42 -11.85
N GLU A 111 -7.25 2.66 -12.04
CA GLU A 111 -7.07 1.32 -11.46
C GLU A 111 -6.70 1.42 -9.97
N LYS A 112 -7.10 0.40 -9.20
CA LYS A 112 -6.78 0.31 -7.78
C LYS A 112 -5.65 -0.68 -7.54
N ILE A 113 -4.66 -0.28 -6.76
CA ILE A 113 -3.59 -1.18 -6.30
C ILE A 113 -4.13 -1.95 -5.10
N THR A 114 -4.04 -3.28 -5.14
CA THR A 114 -4.34 -4.10 -3.96
C THR A 114 -3.09 -4.18 -3.09
N TYR A 115 -3.24 -4.12 -1.77
CA TYR A 115 -2.13 -4.32 -0.83
C TYR A 115 -2.45 -5.38 0.21
N LYS A 116 -1.42 -5.83 0.91
CA LYS A 116 -1.53 -6.70 2.09
C LYS A 116 -0.61 -6.16 3.18
N VAL A 117 -1.06 -6.24 4.43
CA VAL A 117 -0.22 -6.04 5.61
C VAL A 117 -0.06 -7.37 6.31
N ASP A 118 1.19 -7.79 6.52
CA ASP A 118 1.57 -9.00 7.24
C ASP A 118 2.60 -8.63 8.33
N GLY A 119 2.14 -8.62 9.58
CA GLY A 119 2.90 -8.04 10.69
C GLY A 119 3.26 -6.57 10.43
N ASP A 120 4.56 -6.29 10.35
CA ASP A 120 5.09 -4.96 10.07
C ASP A 120 5.36 -4.72 8.58
N TYR A 121 5.00 -5.63 7.67
CA TYR A 121 5.33 -5.49 6.25
C TYR A 121 4.10 -5.23 5.40
N LEU A 122 4.20 -4.26 4.49
CA LEU A 122 3.22 -3.98 3.45
C LEU A 122 3.78 -4.40 2.08
N THR A 123 2.97 -5.11 1.30
CA THR A 123 3.28 -5.51 -0.08
C THR A 123 2.14 -5.11 -1.01
N CYS A 124 2.46 -4.73 -2.24
CA CYS A 124 1.48 -4.38 -3.26
C CYS A 124 1.34 -5.51 -4.29
N ASP A 125 0.11 -5.80 -4.69
CA ASP A 125 -0.20 -6.69 -5.80
C ASP A 125 -0.55 -5.84 -7.04
N LEU A 126 0.33 -5.90 -8.03
CA LEU A 126 0.20 -5.16 -9.29
C LEU A 126 -0.47 -6.00 -10.39
N SER A 127 -0.76 -7.28 -10.17
CA SER A 127 -1.23 -8.22 -11.20
C SER A 127 -2.56 -7.82 -11.85
N LYS A 128 -3.35 -7.00 -11.16
CA LYS A 128 -4.65 -6.49 -11.62
C LYS A 128 -4.57 -5.17 -12.38
N LEU A 129 -3.39 -4.57 -12.47
CA LEU A 129 -3.17 -3.34 -13.21
C LEU A 129 -2.89 -3.64 -14.69
N SER A 130 -3.19 -2.69 -15.56
CA SER A 130 -2.75 -2.68 -16.95
C SER A 130 -1.22 -2.74 -17.06
N ASN A 131 -0.71 -3.32 -18.15
CA ASN A 131 0.74 -3.51 -18.34
C ASN A 131 1.55 -2.20 -18.26
N SER A 132 0.98 -1.08 -18.73
CA SER A 132 1.61 0.24 -18.60
C SER A 132 1.76 0.64 -17.14
N ASN A 133 0.69 0.53 -16.35
CA ASN A 133 0.70 0.90 -14.93
C ASN A 133 1.55 -0.07 -14.09
N GLN A 134 1.64 -1.35 -14.50
CA GLN A 134 2.58 -2.29 -13.89
C GLN A 134 4.04 -1.88 -14.12
N GLY A 135 4.36 -1.38 -15.33
CA GLY A 135 5.69 -0.86 -15.65
C GLY A 135 6.08 0.33 -14.77
N ASP A 136 5.20 1.32 -14.67
CA ASP A 136 5.44 2.53 -13.88
C ASP A 136 5.62 2.25 -12.37
N LEU A 137 5.05 1.15 -11.88
CA LEU A 137 5.09 0.74 -10.48
C LEU A 137 6.01 -0.47 -10.24
N MET A 138 6.91 -0.80 -11.16
CA MET A 138 7.74 -2.00 -11.08
C MET A 138 8.56 -2.09 -9.79
N ILE A 139 8.98 -0.94 -9.24
CA ILE A 139 9.69 -0.85 -7.95
C ILE A 139 8.90 -1.48 -6.79
N LEU A 140 7.55 -1.50 -6.88
CA LEU A 140 6.66 -2.07 -5.87
C LEU A 140 6.39 -3.57 -6.06
N LYS A 141 6.66 -4.15 -7.23
CA LYS A 141 6.27 -5.54 -7.59
C LYS A 141 6.79 -6.58 -6.60
N ASN A 142 8.00 -6.37 -6.08
CA ASN A 142 8.65 -7.26 -5.11
C ASN A 142 9.00 -6.55 -3.80
N ALA A 143 8.53 -5.32 -3.61
CA ALA A 143 8.86 -4.53 -2.42
C ALA A 143 8.16 -5.07 -1.17
N LYS A 144 8.94 -5.25 -0.11
CA LYS A 144 8.43 -5.47 1.25
C LYS A 144 8.66 -4.21 2.06
N LEU A 145 7.68 -3.32 2.06
CA LEU A 145 7.77 -2.05 2.77
C LEU A 145 7.63 -2.31 4.27
N LYS A 146 8.66 -2.02 5.05
CA LYS A 146 8.67 -2.24 6.49
C LYS A 146 8.06 -1.04 7.22
N ARG A 147 7.15 -1.31 8.14
CA ARG A 147 6.55 -0.31 9.03
C ARG A 147 7.65 0.30 9.89
N THR A 148 7.70 1.62 9.88
CA THR A 148 8.56 2.43 10.73
C THR A 148 7.82 2.73 12.03
N LYS A 149 8.55 2.73 13.15
CA LYS A 149 8.02 3.03 14.48
C LYS A 149 7.99 4.53 14.71
#